data_AF-A0A372Q697-F1
#
_entry.id   AF-A0A372Q697-F1
#
_cell.length_a   1.000
_cell.length_b   1.000
_cell.length_c   1.000
_cell.angle_alpha   90.00
_cell.angle_beta   90.00
_cell.angle_gamma   90.00
#
_symmetry.space_group_name_H-M   'P 1'
#
loop_
_entity.id
_entity.type
_entity.pdbx_description
1 polymer ?
#
loop_
_entity_poly.entity_id
_entity_poly.type
_entity_poly.pdbx_seq_one_letter_code
_entity_poly.pdbx_strand_id
1 'polypeptide(L)'
;NDIIQDIPIYLSQQLANQLYIIQYPVRPRTNPYVGNNAPREARFKQHSQKLELDIPLQTNSQWYNRDRGEDLVLGLNDKEARTIYDRSWRRDRNDGLLDKQTLQSTIVPPQANYWMGVIKDGGLHMTPVHTTLQLRPGLKYLDKIDEKLKNASKKAQAMEEEE
;
A
#
# COMPACT_ATOMS: atom_id res chain seq x y z
N ASN A 1 51.09 -13.19 1.08
CA ASN A 1 49.64 -13.21 1.36
C ASN A 1 49.08 -14.45 0.71
N ASP A 2 48.70 -15.44 1.52
CA ASP A 2 48.14 -16.68 1.00
C ASP A 2 46.64 -16.51 0.81
N ILE A 3 46.18 -16.76 -0.41
CA ILE A 3 44.76 -16.71 -0.77
C ILE A 3 44.10 -17.98 -0.25
N ILE A 4 43.04 -17.84 0.56
CA ILE A 4 42.32 -18.96 1.18
C ILE A 4 41.19 -19.47 0.27
N GLN A 5 40.59 -18.59 -0.53
CA GLN A 5 39.47 -18.94 -1.40
C GLN A 5 39.31 -17.91 -2.53
N ASP A 6 39.15 -18.41 -3.76
CA ASP A 6 38.76 -17.62 -4.93
C ASP A 6 37.26 -17.77 -5.19
N ILE A 7 36.55 -16.65 -5.28
CA ILE A 7 35.11 -16.61 -5.56
C ILE A 7 34.89 -15.90 -6.90
N PRO A 8 34.47 -16.61 -7.97
CA PRO A 8 34.18 -15.97 -9.24
C PRO A 8 32.97 -15.04 -9.11
N ILE A 9 33.05 -13.88 -9.76
CA ILE A 9 31.97 -12.88 -9.80
C ILE A 9 31.33 -12.91 -11.19
N TYR A 10 30.02 -13.16 -11.22
CA TYR A 10 29.22 -13.18 -12.43
C TYR A 10 28.28 -11.98 -12.45
N LEU A 11 28.27 -11.26 -13.57
CA LEU A 11 27.40 -10.11 -13.79
C LEU A 11 26.18 -10.52 -14.62
N SER A 12 24.98 -10.38 -14.06
CA SER A 12 23.71 -10.59 -14.77
C SER A 12 22.96 -9.28 -14.97
N GLN A 13 22.63 -8.98 -16.23
CA GLN A 13 21.94 -7.74 -16.63
C GLN A 13 20.46 -7.94 -16.99
N GLN A 14 19.95 -9.18 -16.92
CA GLN A 14 18.59 -9.49 -17.37
C GLN A 14 17.51 -8.70 -16.63
N LEU A 15 17.71 -8.40 -15.35
CA LEU A 15 16.77 -7.65 -14.51
C LEU A 15 17.22 -6.21 -14.23
N ALA A 16 18.24 -5.70 -14.93
CA ALA A 16 18.86 -4.41 -14.60
C ALA A 16 17.86 -3.24 -14.51
N ASN A 17 16.83 -3.25 -15.36
CA ASN A 17 15.78 -2.21 -15.40
C ASN A 17 14.49 -2.62 -14.69
N GLN A 18 14.49 -3.76 -14.01
CA GLN A 18 13.29 -4.40 -13.43
C GLN A 18 13.49 -4.84 -11.97
N LEU A 19 14.69 -4.64 -11.41
CA LEU A 19 15.01 -5.01 -10.04
C LEU A 19 14.81 -3.82 -9.10
N TYR A 20 13.76 -3.89 -8.26
CA TYR A 20 13.42 -2.86 -7.29
C TYR A 20 13.77 -3.34 -5.87
N ILE A 21 14.31 -2.46 -5.04
CA ILE A 21 14.37 -2.68 -3.58
C ILE A 21 13.13 -2.05 -2.96
N ILE A 22 12.40 -2.81 -2.16
CA ILE A 22 11.26 -2.33 -1.40
C ILE A 22 11.64 -2.24 0.08
N GLN A 23 11.44 -1.07 0.68
CA GLN A 23 11.71 -0.81 2.10
C GLN A 23 10.42 -0.41 2.83
N TYR A 24 10.29 -0.86 4.09
CA TYR A 24 9.14 -0.54 4.97
C TYR A 24 9.60 0.14 6.28
N PRO A 25 9.92 1.45 6.28
CA PRO A 25 10.61 2.04 7.44
C PRO A 25 9.77 2.19 8.71
N VAL A 26 8.44 2.09 8.60
CA VAL A 26 7.53 2.04 9.75
C VAL A 26 7.25 0.61 10.22
N ARG A 27 7.95 -0.38 9.67
CA ARG A 27 7.74 -1.80 9.98
C ARG A 27 9.03 -2.42 10.55
N PRO A 28 9.02 -2.89 11.81
CA PRO A 28 10.19 -3.53 12.38
C PRO A 28 10.44 -4.90 11.76
N ARG A 29 11.71 -5.32 11.74
CA ARG A 29 12.13 -6.63 11.19
C ARG A 29 11.45 -7.82 11.89
N THR A 30 11.08 -7.68 13.16
CA THR A 30 10.38 -8.70 13.95
C THR A 30 8.91 -8.90 13.55
N ASN A 31 8.35 -8.01 12.73
CA ASN A 31 6.97 -8.11 12.26
C ASN A 31 6.88 -7.92 10.74
N PRO A 32 7.43 -8.84 9.94
CA PRO A 32 7.42 -8.70 8.47
C PRO A 32 5.99 -8.89 7.89
N TYR A 33 5.80 -8.48 6.64
CA TYR A 33 4.59 -8.76 5.87
C TYR A 33 4.69 -10.15 5.24
N VAL A 34 4.25 -11.19 5.96
CA VAL A 34 4.31 -12.60 5.58
C VAL A 34 3.04 -13.36 6.02
N GLY A 35 2.73 -14.46 5.33
CA GLY A 35 1.55 -15.27 5.68
C GLY A 35 0.25 -14.47 5.58
N ASN A 36 -0.49 -14.37 6.68
CA ASN A 36 -1.82 -13.74 6.71
C ASN A 36 -1.81 -12.21 6.51
N ASN A 37 -0.69 -11.53 6.73
CA ASN A 37 -0.53 -10.10 6.48
C ASN A 37 0.35 -9.81 5.25
N ALA A 38 0.57 -10.81 4.38
CA ALA A 38 1.26 -10.60 3.11
C ALA A 38 0.39 -9.74 2.16
N PRO A 39 1.01 -8.93 1.27
CA PRO A 39 0.27 -8.19 0.25
C PRO A 39 -0.60 -9.10 -0.61
N ARG A 40 -1.86 -8.71 -0.82
CA ARG A 40 -2.84 -9.47 -1.63
C ARG A 40 -3.00 -8.91 -3.04
N GLU A 41 -2.85 -7.60 -3.18
CA GLU A 41 -2.94 -6.90 -4.46
C GLU A 41 -1.75 -5.95 -4.60
N ALA A 42 -1.26 -5.80 -5.82
CA ALA A 42 -0.20 -4.87 -6.16
C ALA A 42 -0.59 -4.09 -7.41
N ARG A 43 -0.34 -2.78 -7.39
CA ARG A 43 -0.59 -1.89 -8.53
C ARG A 43 0.69 -1.13 -8.83
N PHE A 44 1.18 -1.22 -10.05
CA PHE A 44 2.43 -0.56 -10.43
C PHE A 44 2.24 0.32 -11.66
N LYS A 45 2.64 1.58 -11.55
CA LYS A 45 2.70 2.53 -12.66
C LYS A 45 4.13 2.63 -13.16
N GLN A 46 4.42 1.98 -14.29
CA GLN A 46 5.78 1.88 -14.85
C GLN A 46 6.46 3.24 -15.06
N HIS A 47 5.78 4.20 -15.69
CA HIS A 47 6.38 5.49 -16.04
C HIS A 47 6.71 6.35 -14.81
N SER A 48 5.80 6.39 -13.82
CA SER A 48 6.01 7.17 -12.59
C SER A 48 6.70 6.38 -11.47
N GLN A 49 7.02 5.11 -11.71
CA GLN A 49 7.58 4.15 -10.76
C GLN A 49 6.85 4.14 -9.41
N LYS A 50 5.51 4.22 -9.46
CA LYS A 50 4.66 4.18 -8.26
C LYS A 50 4.10 2.79 -8.05
N LEU A 51 4.44 2.20 -6.92
CA LEU A 51 3.90 0.94 -6.42
C LEU A 51 2.90 1.21 -5.30
N GLU A 52 1.76 0.54 -5.36
CA GLU A 52 0.81 0.42 -4.27
C GLU A 52 0.62 -1.05 -3.93
N LEU A 53 0.60 -1.38 -2.64
CA LEU A 53 0.38 -2.73 -2.13
C LEU A 53 -0.79 -2.71 -1.15
N ASP A 54 -1.76 -3.59 -1.36
CA ASP A 54 -2.87 -3.76 -0.43
C ASP A 54 -2.57 -4.91 0.54
N ILE A 55 -2.49 -4.56 1.82
CA ILE A 55 -2.26 -5.48 2.93
C ILE A 55 -3.61 -5.80 3.60
N PRO A 56 -3.99 -7.07 3.77
CA PRO A 56 -5.24 -7.42 4.43
C PRO A 56 -5.19 -7.12 5.93
N LEU A 57 -6.32 -6.68 6.47
CA LEU A 57 -6.56 -6.47 7.89
C LEU A 57 -7.37 -7.64 8.47
N GLN A 58 -7.09 -7.98 9.72
CA GLN A 58 -7.78 -9.08 10.41
C GLN A 58 -9.05 -8.55 11.08
N THR A 59 -10.15 -8.45 10.33
CA THR A 59 -11.44 -7.89 10.79
C THR A 59 -12.13 -8.73 11.88
N ASN A 60 -11.72 -9.98 12.06
CA ASN A 60 -12.20 -10.89 13.11
C ASN A 60 -11.32 -10.89 14.37
N SER A 61 -10.25 -10.09 14.40
CA SER A 61 -9.33 -10.03 15.53
C SER A 61 -9.87 -9.14 16.65
N GLN A 62 -9.53 -9.44 17.90
CA GLN A 62 -9.85 -8.58 19.06
C GLN A 62 -9.20 -7.19 18.96
N TRP A 63 -8.16 -7.05 18.15
CA TRP A 63 -7.44 -5.79 17.94
C TRP A 63 -8.10 -4.88 16.89
N TYR A 64 -9.18 -5.36 16.26
CA TYR A 64 -9.92 -4.63 15.23
C TYR A 64 -11.22 -4.07 15.80
N ASN A 65 -11.37 -2.75 15.79
CA ASN A 65 -12.62 -2.10 16.14
C ASN A 65 -13.56 -2.11 14.92
N ARG A 66 -14.64 -2.90 15.01
CA ARG A 66 -15.60 -3.07 13.92
C ARG A 66 -16.39 -1.81 13.62
N ASP A 67 -16.82 -1.07 14.64
CA ASP A 67 -17.58 0.17 14.46
C ASP A 67 -16.76 1.21 13.67
N ARG A 68 -15.47 1.34 13.99
CA ARG A 68 -14.53 2.16 13.22
C ARG A 68 -14.30 1.60 11.82
N GLY A 69 -14.23 0.29 11.68
CA GLY A 69 -14.14 -0.38 10.38
C GLY A 69 -15.29 -0.03 9.44
N GLU A 70 -16.51 0.02 9.96
CA GLU A 70 -17.71 0.43 9.23
C GLU A 70 -17.66 1.90 8.82
N ASP A 71 -17.18 2.80 9.69
CA ASP A 71 -17.05 4.22 9.34
C ASP A 71 -16.02 4.45 8.22
N LEU A 72 -14.89 3.75 8.30
CA LEU A 72 -13.76 3.99 7.39
C LEU A 72 -13.93 3.33 6.02
N VAL A 73 -14.75 2.27 5.90
CA VAL A 73 -15.01 1.60 4.61
C VAL A 73 -15.73 2.53 3.63
N LEU A 74 -16.45 3.54 4.13
CA LEU A 74 -17.13 4.56 3.32
C LEU A 74 -16.18 5.30 2.37
N GLY A 75 -14.90 5.39 2.73
CA GLY A 75 -13.88 6.00 1.86
C GLY A 75 -13.36 5.08 0.76
N LEU A 76 -13.66 3.78 0.79
CA LEU A 76 -13.23 2.82 -0.21
C LEU A 76 -14.32 2.47 -1.22
N ASN A 77 -15.59 2.63 -0.86
CA ASN A 77 -16.70 2.39 -1.79
C ASN A 77 -16.93 3.59 -2.72
N ASP A 78 -17.55 3.35 -3.87
CA ASP A 78 -17.94 4.40 -4.83
C ASP A 78 -19.36 4.94 -4.60
N LYS A 79 -20.01 4.51 -3.50
CA LYS A 79 -21.36 4.98 -3.13
C LYS A 79 -21.30 6.47 -2.75
N GLU A 80 -22.24 7.27 -3.26
CA GLU A 80 -22.39 8.67 -2.84
C GLU A 80 -22.69 8.77 -1.34
N ALA A 81 -22.24 9.84 -0.69
CA ALA A 81 -22.65 10.10 0.68
C ALA A 81 -24.13 10.48 0.73
N ARG A 82 -24.83 9.86 1.69
CA ARG A 82 -26.24 10.11 1.95
C ARG A 82 -26.42 11.49 2.60
N THR A 83 -27.48 12.19 2.21
CA THR A 83 -27.87 13.46 2.84
C THR A 83 -28.79 13.22 4.04
N ILE A 84 -29.04 14.25 4.84
CA ILE A 84 -30.01 14.19 5.96
C ILE A 84 -31.45 13.88 5.52
N TYR A 85 -31.74 14.02 4.21
CA TYR A 85 -33.03 13.76 3.58
C TYR A 85 -33.17 12.33 3.05
N ASP A 86 -32.08 11.58 2.95
CA ASP A 86 -32.15 10.17 2.58
C ASP A 86 -32.83 9.39 3.70
N ARG A 87 -34.08 8.95 3.45
CA ARG A 87 -35.01 8.31 4.40
C ARG A 87 -34.54 7.00 5.05
N SER A 88 -33.26 6.64 4.97
CA SER A 88 -32.67 5.57 5.79
C SER A 88 -31.38 6.01 6.47
N TRP A 89 -31.53 6.48 7.72
CA TRP A 89 -30.44 6.64 8.69
C TRP A 89 -29.79 5.30 9.11
N ARG A 90 -30.32 4.15 8.63
CA ARG A 90 -29.74 2.84 8.91
C ARG A 90 -28.53 2.63 8.01
N ARG A 91 -27.35 2.53 8.63
CA ARG A 91 -26.13 1.98 8.01
C ARG A 91 -26.52 0.74 7.22
N ASP A 92 -26.23 0.73 5.94
CA ASP A 92 -26.42 -0.47 5.13
C ASP A 92 -25.39 -1.49 5.62
N ARG A 93 -25.85 -2.56 6.29
CA ARG A 93 -24.96 -3.63 6.76
C ARG A 93 -24.17 -4.27 5.62
N ASN A 94 -24.53 -4.01 4.36
CA ASN A 94 -23.82 -4.46 3.17
C ASN A 94 -22.62 -3.58 2.78
N ASP A 95 -22.34 -2.45 3.45
CA ASP A 95 -21.17 -1.61 3.14
C ASP A 95 -19.83 -2.28 3.51
N GLY A 96 -19.88 -3.32 4.34
CA GLY A 96 -18.72 -4.10 4.73
C GLY A 96 -17.88 -3.44 5.82
N LEU A 97 -16.62 -3.87 5.93
CA LEU A 97 -15.64 -3.37 6.90
C LEU A 97 -14.39 -2.94 6.14
N LEU A 98 -13.63 -2.00 6.69
CA LEU A 98 -12.28 -1.70 6.23
C LEU A 98 -11.38 -2.93 6.44
N ASP A 99 -11.23 -3.74 5.39
CA ASP A 99 -10.58 -5.04 5.44
C ASP A 99 -9.15 -5.03 4.89
N LYS A 100 -8.67 -3.86 4.44
CA LYS A 100 -7.33 -3.70 3.90
C LYS A 100 -6.72 -2.34 4.22
N GLN A 101 -5.40 -2.31 4.23
CA GLN A 101 -4.57 -1.13 4.33
C GLN A 101 -3.71 -1.02 3.07
N THR A 102 -3.80 0.11 2.37
CA THR A 102 -2.96 0.37 1.19
C THR A 102 -1.65 1.03 1.61
N LEU A 103 -0.53 0.45 1.19
CA LEU A 103 0.79 1.07 1.27
C LEU A 103 1.12 1.74 -0.07
N GLN A 104 1.69 2.93 -0.02
CA GLN A 104 2.10 3.68 -1.20
C GLN A 104 3.60 3.92 -1.19
N SER A 105 4.23 3.74 -2.35
CA SER A 105 5.66 3.96 -2.52
C SER A 105 6.00 5.43 -2.75
N THR A 106 7.16 5.84 -2.22
CA THR A 106 7.92 7.01 -2.66
C THR A 106 9.28 6.54 -3.14
N ILE A 107 9.79 7.11 -4.24
CA ILE A 107 11.13 6.81 -4.75
C ILE A 107 12.16 7.39 -3.79
N VAL A 108 13.15 6.58 -3.41
CA VAL A 108 14.31 7.03 -2.65
C VAL A 108 15.41 7.41 -3.65
N PRO A 109 15.87 8.67 -3.67
CA PRO A 109 16.99 9.06 -4.53
C PRO A 109 18.22 8.19 -4.22
N PRO A 110 18.83 7.54 -5.22
CA PRO A 110 20.01 6.71 -4.99
C PRO A 110 21.20 7.58 -4.57
N GLN A 111 21.86 7.21 -3.48
CA GLN A 111 23.11 7.83 -3.03
C GLN A 111 24.35 7.10 -3.56
N ALA A 112 24.17 5.90 -4.11
CA ALA A 112 25.22 5.04 -4.66
C ALA A 112 24.62 4.09 -5.72
N ASN A 113 25.51 3.39 -6.43
CA ASN A 113 25.12 2.31 -7.33
C ASN A 113 24.89 1.04 -6.52
N TYR A 114 23.63 0.65 -6.36
CA TYR A 114 23.26 -0.55 -5.61
C TYR A 114 23.24 -1.79 -6.49
N TRP A 115 23.67 -2.90 -5.90
CA TRP A 115 23.74 -4.20 -6.55
C TRP A 115 23.13 -5.25 -5.61
N MET A 116 22.39 -6.19 -6.17
CA MET A 116 21.93 -7.37 -5.44
C MET A 116 22.86 -8.53 -5.80
N GLY A 117 23.41 -9.18 -4.77
CA GLY A 117 24.29 -10.34 -4.92
C GLY A 117 23.65 -11.60 -4.34
N VAL A 118 23.75 -12.71 -5.07
CA VAL A 118 23.40 -14.06 -4.57
C VAL A 118 24.61 -14.96 -4.72
N ILE A 119 25.02 -15.62 -3.64
CA ILE A 119 26.07 -16.64 -3.68
C ILE A 119 25.40 -17.97 -4.00
N LYS A 120 25.81 -18.60 -5.11
CA LYS A 120 25.31 -19.90 -5.55
C LYS A 120 26.43 -20.66 -6.25
N ASP A 121 26.53 -21.97 -5.99
CA ASP A 121 27.51 -22.86 -6.65
C ASP A 121 28.97 -22.37 -6.51
N GLY A 122 29.30 -21.73 -5.39
CA GLY A 122 30.63 -21.17 -5.13
C GLY A 122 30.94 -19.85 -5.82
N GLY A 123 30.02 -19.29 -6.63
CA GLY A 123 30.16 -17.99 -7.29
C GLY A 123 29.21 -16.92 -6.76
N LEU A 124 29.61 -15.65 -6.89
CA LEU A 124 28.78 -14.49 -6.57
C LEU A 124 28.12 -13.95 -7.84
N HIS A 125 26.80 -14.08 -7.95
CA HIS A 125 26.02 -13.51 -9.04
C HIS A 125 25.48 -12.15 -8.64
N MET A 126 25.85 -11.10 -9.38
CA MET A 126 25.44 -9.72 -9.12
C MET A 126 24.52 -9.19 -10.21
N THR A 127 23.49 -8.45 -9.80
CA THR A 127 22.56 -7.74 -10.70
C THR A 127 22.38 -6.31 -10.20
N PRO A 128 22.45 -5.30 -11.08
CA PRO A 128 22.27 -3.92 -10.64
C PRO A 128 20.82 -3.68 -10.24
N VAL A 129 20.64 -2.85 -9.22
CA VAL A 129 19.33 -2.45 -8.72
C VAL A 129 18.88 -1.21 -9.49
N HIS A 130 17.69 -1.27 -10.07
CA HIS A 130 17.12 -0.17 -10.84
C HIS A 130 16.78 1.03 -9.95
N THR A 131 16.04 0.80 -8.86
CA THR A 131 15.66 1.86 -7.92
C THR A 131 15.23 1.29 -6.56
N THR A 132 15.18 2.16 -5.57
CA THR A 132 14.67 1.85 -4.23
C THR A 132 13.35 2.57 -3.99
N LEU A 133 12.34 1.82 -3.57
CA LEU A 133 11.02 2.29 -3.22
C LEU A 133 10.80 2.15 -1.72
N GLN A 134 10.36 3.23 -1.09
CA GLN A 134 9.97 3.22 0.31
C GLN A 134 8.44 3.25 0.42
N LEU A 135 7.86 2.25 1.08
CA LEU A 135 6.42 2.19 1.30
C LEU A 135 6.01 2.75 2.66
N ARG A 136 4.91 3.51 2.65
CA ARG A 136 4.25 4.06 3.84
C ARG A 136 2.74 3.82 3.74
N PRO A 137 2.02 3.72 4.87
CA PRO A 137 0.55 3.68 4.88
C PRO A 137 -0.04 4.90 4.18
N GLY A 138 -0.88 4.67 3.17
CA GLY A 138 -1.70 5.70 2.54
C GLY A 138 -3.10 5.71 3.16
N LEU A 139 -3.61 6.90 3.48
CA LEU A 139 -4.91 7.08 4.14
C LEU A 139 -5.95 7.73 3.21
N LYS A 140 -5.89 7.44 1.90
CA LYS A 140 -6.76 8.04 0.87
C LYS A 140 -8.26 7.94 1.16
N TYR A 141 -8.67 6.92 1.92
CA TYR A 141 -10.06 6.73 2.31
C TYR A 141 -10.56 7.88 3.20
N LEU A 142 -9.69 8.51 4.00
CA LEU A 142 -10.06 9.68 4.80
C LEU A 142 -10.40 10.87 3.92
N ASP A 143 -9.55 11.17 2.94
CA ASP A 143 -9.78 12.27 1.99
C ASP A 143 -11.10 12.08 1.23
N LYS A 144 -11.38 10.83 0.80
CA LYS A 144 -12.64 10.47 0.14
C LYS A 144 -13.86 10.63 1.05
N ILE A 145 -13.74 10.27 2.34
CA ILE A 145 -14.84 10.46 3.31
C ILE A 145 -15.12 11.95 3.48
N ASP A 146 -14.08 12.77 3.66
CA ASP A 146 -14.24 14.21 3.81
C ASP A 146 -14.88 14.86 2.58
N GLU A 147 -14.46 14.45 1.38
CA GLU A 147 -15.06 14.91 0.12
C GLU A 147 -16.54 14.54 0.03
N LYS A 148 -16.87 13.29 0.37
CA LYS A 148 -18.25 12.79 0.40
C LYS A 148 -19.12 13.58 1.38
N LEU A 149 -18.64 13.82 2.60
CA LEU A 149 -19.38 14.60 3.61
C LEU A 149 -19.64 16.04 3.15
N LYS A 150 -18.64 16.68 2.53
CA LYS A 150 -18.80 18.03 1.95
C LYS A 150 -19.80 18.08 0.80
N ASN A 151 -19.85 17.03 -0.01
CA ASN A 151 -20.82 16.96 -1.12
C ASN A 151 -22.23 16.72 -0.60
N ALA A 152 -22.40 15.89 0.43
CA ALA A 152 -23.70 15.66 1.05
C ALA A 152 -24.26 16.91 1.73
N SER A 153 -23.43 17.68 2.44
CA SER A 153 -23.87 18.93 3.07
C SER A 153 -24.27 19.98 2.04
N LYS A 154 -23.51 20.13 0.96
CA LYS A 154 -23.87 21.02 -0.17
C LYS A 154 -25.19 20.61 -0.83
N LYS A 155 -25.38 19.31 -1.09
CA LYS A 155 -26.64 18.79 -1.65
C LYS A 155 -27.81 19.08 -0.70
N ALA A 156 -27.64 18.89 0.61
CA ALA A 156 -28.68 19.20 1.59
C ALA A 156 -29.06 20.70 1.58
N GLN A 157 -28.08 21.60 1.57
CA GLN A 157 -28.32 23.05 1.51
C GLN A 157 -29.05 23.46 0.23
N ALA A 158 -28.66 22.92 -0.92
CA ALA A 158 -29.36 23.21 -2.19
C ALA A 158 -30.82 22.74 -2.16
N MET A 159 -31.11 21.60 -1.51
CA MET A 159 -32.48 21.11 -1.36
C MET A 159 -33.32 21.96 -0.39
N GLU A 160 -32.71 22.55 0.65
CA GLU A 160 -33.38 23.51 1.54
C GLU A 160 -33.68 24.84 0.86
N GLU A 161 -32.83 25.28 -0.09
CA GLU A 161 -33.04 26.53 -0.84
C GLU A 161 -34.10 26.41 -1.96
N GLU A 162 -34.42 25.18 -2.38
CA GLU A 162 -35.44 24.89 -3.41
C GLU A 162 -36.85 24.61 -2.83
N GLU A 163 -36.99 24.44 -1.51
CA GLU A 163 -38.28 24.35 -0.78
C GLU A 163 -38.81 25.72 -0.32
#